data_AF-A0A535U7X4-F1
#
_entry.id   AF-A0A535U7X4-F1
#
_cell.length_a   1.000
_cell.length_b   1.000
_cell.length_c   1.000
_cell.angle_alpha   90.00
_cell.angle_beta   90.00
_cell.angle_gamma   90.00
#
_symmetry.space_group_name_H-M   'P 1'
#
loop_
_entity.id
_entity.type
_entity.pdbx_description
1 polymer ?
#
loop_
_entity_poly.entity_id
_entity_poly.type
_entity_poly.pdbx_seq_one_letter_code
_entity_poly.pdbx_strand_id
1 'polypeptide(L)'
;MRLISADGRWWWNGRSWQPLPEAVAADAAEGLAAAAESSIPEAPPNPPEANGTPRFMPGQYVKSAREVPSTGIARKLYDISGGRINVGPSAGERRHARLMDVARTPVIDPPAHIAVASAKGGVGKSTMALLLASRLGLLRTDRIIAVECNPHHGTFRSRIRTHHDRSIKDLIDFLDGAQLETDHDLTLPMLHRFTTHVPESRLEVLTAPTDPTIRKALGENDYRRVFEVLRRYFDIIVLDLGTGLLDDTTKYILEKVCDQLVVVAPAELDGAELGAFTLEFVADSRGVEWVRERAVVVINRVVKDTQVDVKGMESYFGQWARGCLRVGQDPHLKTGGIFDWERIARTTDDEILALAAEVASGFSLGRSVPEVANQSQA
;
A
#
# COMPACT_ATOMS: atom_id res chain seq x y z
N MET A 1 -10.50 -1.55 -32.28
CA MET A 1 -9.24 -2.09 -31.70
C MET A 1 -9.50 -3.54 -31.32
N ARG A 2 -8.85 -4.52 -31.95
CA ARG A 2 -9.02 -5.95 -31.62
C ARG A 2 -8.19 -6.24 -30.38
N LEU A 3 -8.81 -6.75 -29.31
CA LEU A 3 -8.08 -7.19 -28.11
C LEU A 3 -7.53 -8.59 -28.38
N ILE A 4 -6.21 -8.76 -28.23
CA ILE A 4 -5.49 -10.04 -28.39
C ILE A 4 -4.90 -10.40 -27.03
N SER A 5 -4.94 -11.69 -26.67
CA SER A 5 -4.36 -12.18 -25.41
C SER A 5 -2.84 -11.99 -25.39
N ALA A 6 -2.27 -11.86 -24.18
CA ALA A 6 -0.83 -11.61 -24.01
C ALA A 6 0.07 -12.72 -24.59
N ASP A 7 -0.45 -13.94 -24.74
CA ASP A 7 0.23 -15.07 -25.37
C ASP A 7 0.03 -15.15 -26.90
N GLY A 8 -0.72 -14.21 -27.48
CA GLY A 8 -0.95 -14.09 -28.92
C GLY A 8 -1.87 -15.16 -29.53
N ARG A 9 -2.54 -15.98 -28.71
CA ARG A 9 -3.32 -17.14 -29.20
C ARG A 9 -4.81 -16.88 -29.35
N TRP A 10 -5.33 -15.82 -28.74
CA TRP A 10 -6.77 -15.55 -28.65
C TRP A 10 -7.12 -14.12 -29.00
N TRP A 11 -8.26 -13.90 -29.65
CA TRP A 11 -8.80 -12.57 -29.91
C TRP A 11 -10.23 -12.44 -29.39
N TRP A 12 -10.59 -11.24 -28.95
CA TRP A 12 -11.89 -10.92 -28.40
C TRP A 12 -12.84 -10.42 -29.48
N ASN A 13 -13.97 -11.10 -29.68
CA ASN A 13 -14.99 -10.71 -30.66
C ASN A 13 -16.05 -9.74 -30.10
N GLY A 14 -15.89 -9.28 -28.85
CA GLY A 14 -16.86 -8.45 -28.15
C GLY A 14 -17.80 -9.21 -27.20
N ARG A 15 -17.76 -10.55 -27.19
CA ARG A 15 -18.58 -11.40 -26.30
C ARG A 15 -17.81 -12.57 -25.70
N SER A 16 -16.86 -13.17 -26.41
CA SER A 16 -16.03 -14.28 -25.92
C SER A 16 -14.68 -14.34 -26.62
N TRP A 17 -13.71 -14.99 -25.97
CA TRP A 17 -12.39 -15.25 -26.54
C TRP A 17 -12.46 -16.34 -27.60
N GLN A 18 -11.86 -16.08 -28.76
CA GLN A 18 -11.82 -16.99 -29.91
C GLN A 18 -10.36 -17.30 -30.27
N PRO A 19 -10.03 -18.54 -30.65
CA PRO A 19 -8.67 -18.88 -31.07
C PRO A 19 -8.33 -18.14 -32.38
N LEU A 20 -7.13 -17.57 -32.47
CA LEU A 20 -6.63 -16.99 -33.72
C LEU A 20 -6.28 -18.11 -34.72
N PRO A 21 -6.75 -18.06 -35.98
CA PRO A 21 -6.32 -19.00 -37.02
C PRO A 21 -4.82 -18.81 -37.36
N GLU A 22 -4.07 -19.91 -37.49
CA GLU A 22 -2.61 -19.93 -37.74
C GLU A 22 -2.16 -19.18 -38.99
N ALA A 23 -3.06 -18.86 -39.93
CA ALA A 23 -2.72 -18.20 -41.20
C ALA A 23 -2.70 -16.65 -41.15
N VAL A 24 -2.90 -16.01 -39.98
CA VAL A 24 -2.91 -14.53 -39.85
C VAL A 24 -1.78 -14.01 -38.95
N ALA A 25 -0.87 -14.88 -38.51
CA ALA A 25 0.24 -14.53 -37.62
C ALA A 25 1.39 -13.74 -38.30
N ALA A 26 1.37 -13.57 -39.63
CA ALA A 26 2.45 -12.93 -40.37
C ALA A 26 2.20 -11.44 -40.71
N ASP A 27 0.95 -10.98 -40.82
CA ASP A 27 0.64 -9.62 -41.33
C ASP A 27 0.30 -8.58 -40.24
N ALA A 28 0.16 -8.98 -38.97
CA ALA A 28 -0.20 -8.05 -37.89
C ALA A 28 1.00 -7.29 -37.30
N ALA A 29 2.23 -7.66 -37.67
CA ALA A 29 3.46 -7.07 -37.12
C ALA A 29 3.91 -5.76 -37.81
N GLU A 30 3.49 -5.51 -39.06
CA GLU A 30 3.97 -4.34 -39.83
C GLU A 30 3.06 -3.10 -39.74
N GLY A 31 1.83 -3.22 -39.22
CA GLY A 31 0.86 -2.11 -39.21
C GLY A 31 0.90 -1.17 -38.00
N LEU A 32 1.57 -1.54 -36.90
CA LEU A 32 1.60 -0.72 -35.67
C LEU A 32 2.85 0.15 -35.51
N ALA A 33 3.83 0.06 -36.41
CA ALA A 33 5.04 0.87 -36.37
C ALA A 33 4.87 2.30 -36.93
N ALA A 34 3.76 2.61 -37.62
CA ALA A 34 3.64 3.82 -38.43
C ALA A 34 2.76 4.95 -37.85
N ALA A 35 2.26 4.85 -36.62
CA ALA A 35 1.27 5.82 -36.09
C ALA A 35 1.59 6.44 -34.71
N ALA A 36 2.81 6.32 -34.20
CA ALA A 36 3.21 6.88 -32.90
C ALA A 36 4.42 7.83 -32.93
N GLU A 37 4.76 8.38 -34.09
CA GLU A 37 5.64 9.55 -34.19
C GLU A 37 4.81 10.83 -34.28
N SER A 38 4.39 11.35 -33.13
CA SER A 38 4.20 12.80 -32.99
C SER A 38 4.31 13.26 -31.54
N SER A 39 5.41 13.98 -31.28
CA SER A 39 5.66 15.02 -30.27
C SER A 39 5.57 14.64 -28.77
N ILE A 40 6.69 14.13 -28.25
CA ILE A 40 7.14 14.35 -26.87
C ILE A 40 8.24 15.43 -26.93
N PRO A 41 8.30 16.43 -26.03
CA PRO A 41 9.40 17.39 -26.02
C PRO A 41 10.73 16.65 -25.79
N GLU A 42 11.67 16.86 -26.71
CA GLU A 42 12.97 16.22 -26.73
C GLU A 42 13.73 16.51 -25.44
N ALA A 43 14.05 15.46 -24.68
CA ALA A 43 15.08 15.54 -23.65
C ALA A 43 16.37 16.09 -24.31
N PRO A 44 17.19 16.89 -23.60
CA PRO A 44 18.40 17.45 -24.18
C PRO A 44 19.20 16.31 -24.84
N PRO A 45 19.65 16.49 -26.09
CA PRO A 45 20.25 15.41 -26.85
C PRO A 45 21.38 14.81 -26.02
N ASN A 46 21.37 13.49 -25.88
CA ASN A 46 22.55 12.79 -25.40
C ASN A 46 23.74 13.32 -26.22
N PRO A 47 24.86 13.71 -25.57
CA PRO A 47 26.01 14.21 -26.29
C PRO A 47 26.37 13.19 -27.37
N PRO A 48 26.71 13.64 -28.60
CA PRO A 48 26.94 12.76 -29.73
C PRO A 48 27.91 11.67 -29.32
N GLU A 49 27.55 10.41 -29.62
CA GLU A 49 28.37 9.24 -29.33
C GLU A 49 29.79 9.48 -29.85
N ALA A 50 30.69 9.79 -28.92
CA ALA A 50 32.09 9.95 -29.22
C ALA A 50 32.65 8.57 -29.58
N ASN A 51 32.80 8.35 -30.88
CA ASN A 51 33.81 7.50 -31.51
C ASN A 51 34.27 6.29 -30.71
N GLY A 52 33.54 5.17 -30.70
CA GLY A 52 34.08 3.82 -30.46
C GLY A 52 35.01 3.61 -29.24
N THR A 53 35.08 4.56 -28.31
CA THR A 53 36.01 4.54 -27.21
C THR A 53 35.37 3.74 -26.08
N PRO A 54 36.03 2.68 -25.60
CA PRO A 54 35.46 1.86 -24.55
C PRO A 54 35.21 2.71 -23.30
N ARG A 55 33.94 2.80 -22.90
CA ARG A 55 33.50 3.51 -21.69
C ARG A 55 33.78 2.64 -20.47
N PHE A 56 34.60 3.15 -19.55
CA PHE A 56 34.82 2.49 -18.26
C PHE A 56 33.50 2.48 -17.48
N MET A 57 32.94 1.28 -17.27
CA MET A 57 31.76 1.04 -16.45
C MET A 57 32.22 0.41 -15.13
N PRO A 58 32.41 1.17 -14.04
CA PRO A 58 33.00 0.67 -12.79
C PRO A 58 32.33 -0.61 -12.29
N GLY A 59 31.00 -0.71 -12.42
CA GLY A 59 30.21 -1.87 -12.01
C GLY A 59 30.56 -3.18 -12.72
N GLN A 60 31.08 -3.13 -13.96
CA GLN A 60 31.53 -4.32 -14.69
C GLN A 60 32.86 -4.87 -14.15
N TYR A 61 33.62 -4.06 -13.41
CA TYR A 61 34.90 -4.42 -12.82
C TYR A 61 34.79 -4.70 -11.32
N VAL A 62 33.60 -4.57 -10.73
CA VAL A 62 33.32 -4.99 -9.35
C VAL A 62 33.17 -6.51 -9.36
N LYS A 63 34.10 -7.22 -8.72
CA LYS A 63 33.91 -8.64 -8.43
C LYS A 63 32.67 -8.79 -7.55
N SER A 64 31.74 -9.65 -7.93
CA SER A 64 30.59 -9.97 -7.08
C SER A 64 31.12 -10.46 -5.72
N ALA A 65 30.85 -9.67 -4.67
CA ALA A 65 31.16 -10.09 -3.33
C ALA A 65 30.33 -11.34 -3.02
N ARG A 66 30.98 -12.40 -2.55
CA ARG A 66 30.23 -13.59 -2.09
C ARG A 66 29.34 -13.15 -0.93
N GLU A 67 28.03 -13.35 -1.07
CA GLU A 67 27.08 -13.05 -0.01
C GLU A 67 27.46 -13.80 1.27
N VAL A 68 27.59 -13.07 2.37
CA VAL A 68 27.97 -13.62 3.67
C VAL A 68 26.70 -13.75 4.52
N PRO A 69 26.45 -14.87 5.21
CA PRO A 69 25.34 -14.98 6.14
C PRO A 69 25.41 -13.86 7.19
N SER A 70 24.25 -13.34 7.61
CA SER A 70 24.17 -12.21 8.55
C SER A 70 23.78 -12.66 9.96
N THR A 71 23.17 -13.83 10.10
CA THR A 71 22.59 -14.35 11.35
C THR A 71 22.66 -15.90 11.43
N GLY A 72 22.29 -16.45 12.59
CA GLY A 72 22.11 -17.89 12.78
C GLY A 72 23.40 -18.72 12.80
N ILE A 73 23.24 -20.04 12.65
CA ILE A 73 24.35 -21.01 12.69
C ILE A 73 25.30 -20.79 11.51
N ALA A 74 24.77 -20.44 10.33
CA ALA A 74 25.55 -20.11 9.15
C ALA A 74 26.53 -18.95 9.40
N ARG A 75 26.06 -17.88 10.05
CA ARG A 75 26.92 -16.77 10.47
C ARG A 75 27.97 -17.20 11.50
N LYS A 76 27.58 -17.94 12.53
CA LYS A 76 28.52 -18.44 13.55
C LYS A 76 29.61 -19.33 12.94
N LEU A 77 29.27 -20.20 11.99
CA LEU A 77 30.24 -21.03 11.27
C LEU A 77 31.18 -20.18 10.40
N TYR A 78 30.66 -19.15 9.73
CA TYR A 78 31.46 -18.21 8.97
C TYR A 78 32.47 -17.47 9.88
N ASP A 79 32.00 -16.94 11.02
CA ASP A 79 32.83 -16.20 11.96
C ASP A 79 33.89 -17.12 12.61
N ILE A 80 33.51 -18.32 13.08
CA ILE A 80 34.43 -19.29 13.71
C ILE A 80 35.48 -19.80 12.70
N SER A 81 35.10 -19.98 11.43
CA SER A 81 36.04 -20.42 10.39
C SER A 81 36.97 -19.31 9.89
N GLY A 82 36.90 -18.08 10.43
CA GLY A 82 37.66 -16.94 9.96
C GLY A 82 37.31 -16.57 8.51
N GLY A 83 36.05 -16.78 8.10
CA GLY A 83 35.57 -16.55 6.74
C GLY A 83 35.92 -17.64 5.72
N ARG A 84 36.50 -18.77 6.15
CA ARG A 84 36.87 -19.89 5.26
C ARG A 84 35.68 -20.73 4.83
N ILE A 85 34.67 -20.86 5.69
CA ILE A 85 33.43 -21.60 5.42
C ILE A 85 32.30 -20.60 5.25
N ASN A 86 31.97 -20.30 3.99
CA ASN A 86 30.80 -19.49 3.65
C ASN A 86 29.72 -20.38 3.01
N VAL A 87 28.74 -20.78 3.81
CA VAL A 87 27.55 -21.53 3.35
C VAL A 87 26.50 -20.61 2.68
N GLY A 88 26.77 -19.31 2.61
CA GLY A 88 25.84 -18.29 2.15
C GLY A 88 24.73 -18.02 3.17
N PRO A 89 23.87 -17.02 2.90
CA PRO A 89 22.68 -16.78 3.69
C PRO A 89 21.73 -17.99 3.67
N SER A 90 21.02 -18.23 4.76
CA SER A 90 19.94 -19.20 4.86
C SER A 90 18.74 -18.84 3.96
N ALA A 91 17.84 -19.80 3.73
CA ALA A 91 16.61 -19.53 2.97
C ALA A 91 15.75 -18.44 3.63
N GLY A 92 15.72 -18.39 4.96
CA GLY A 92 15.02 -17.35 5.72
C GLY A 92 15.66 -15.96 5.54
N GLU A 93 17.00 -15.87 5.59
CA GLU A 93 17.70 -14.60 5.35
C GLU A 93 17.50 -14.09 3.93
N ARG A 94 17.57 -14.98 2.93
CA ARG A 94 17.26 -14.61 1.53
C ARG A 94 15.81 -14.15 1.37
N ARG A 95 14.86 -14.81 2.03
CA ARG A 95 13.45 -14.39 1.99
C ARG A 95 13.27 -13.02 2.63
N HIS A 96 13.86 -12.79 3.81
CA HIS A 96 13.79 -11.51 4.49
C HIS A 96 14.43 -10.40 3.66
N ALA A 97 15.63 -10.61 3.11
CA ALA A 97 16.30 -9.65 2.23
C ALA A 97 15.46 -9.31 0.99
N ARG A 98 14.85 -10.33 0.35
CA ARG A 98 13.93 -10.12 -0.77
C ARG A 98 12.70 -9.30 -0.37
N LEU A 99 12.10 -9.58 0.79
CA LEU A 99 10.95 -8.81 1.27
C LEU A 99 11.32 -7.36 1.55
N MET A 100 12.51 -7.11 2.13
CA MET A 100 13.02 -5.74 2.31
C MET A 100 13.20 -5.01 0.98
N ASP A 101 13.72 -5.69 -0.04
CA ASP A 101 13.91 -5.13 -1.38
C ASP A 101 12.57 -4.78 -2.03
N VAL A 102 11.60 -5.70 -2.01
CA VAL A 102 10.25 -5.48 -2.54
C VAL A 102 9.52 -4.38 -1.76
N ALA A 103 9.66 -4.34 -0.43
CA ALA A 103 9.08 -3.28 0.41
C ALA A 103 9.64 -1.88 0.09
N ARG A 104 10.75 -1.80 -0.65
CA ARG A 104 11.37 -0.56 -1.14
C ARG A 104 11.04 -0.21 -2.59
N THR A 105 10.14 -0.96 -3.24
CA THR A 105 9.63 -0.66 -4.60
C THR A 105 9.15 0.79 -4.69
N PRO A 106 9.69 1.65 -5.57
CA PRO A 106 9.26 3.04 -5.68
C PRO A 106 7.78 3.20 -6.00
N VAL A 107 7.16 4.29 -5.55
CA VAL A 107 5.83 4.69 -6.00
C VAL A 107 5.93 5.34 -7.38
N ILE A 108 5.26 4.78 -8.38
CA ILE A 108 5.31 5.33 -9.76
C ILE A 108 4.57 6.68 -9.84
N ASP A 109 3.36 6.74 -9.28
CA ASP A 109 2.48 7.92 -9.36
C ASP A 109 2.06 8.41 -7.95
N PRO A 110 2.96 9.05 -7.18
CA PRO A 110 2.65 9.48 -5.82
C PRO A 110 1.55 10.58 -5.77
N PRO A 111 0.75 10.66 -4.68
CA PRO A 111 0.69 9.67 -3.60
C PRO A 111 0.02 8.36 -4.02
N ALA A 112 0.43 7.26 -3.37
CA ALA A 112 -0.34 6.02 -3.33
C ALA A 112 -1.31 6.02 -2.14
N HIS A 113 -2.60 5.82 -2.40
CA HIS A 113 -3.64 5.71 -1.36
C HIS A 113 -3.92 4.25 -1.02
N ILE A 114 -3.63 3.84 0.22
CA ILE A 114 -3.86 2.48 0.71
C ILE A 114 -5.03 2.51 1.68
N ALA A 115 -6.17 1.98 1.27
CA ALA A 115 -7.33 1.80 2.15
C ALA A 115 -7.15 0.56 3.02
N VAL A 116 -7.37 0.67 4.33
CA VAL A 116 -7.40 -0.45 5.27
C VAL A 116 -8.84 -0.60 5.78
N ALA A 117 -9.48 -1.72 5.41
CA ALA A 117 -10.91 -1.92 5.58
C ALA A 117 -11.23 -3.22 6.35
N SER A 118 -12.39 -3.22 7.01
CA SER A 118 -13.00 -4.41 7.60
C SER A 118 -14.46 -4.13 7.91
N ALA A 119 -15.36 -5.00 7.49
CA ALA A 119 -16.77 -4.92 7.87
C ALA A 119 -17.04 -5.31 9.34
N LYS A 120 -16.03 -5.82 10.07
CA LYS A 120 -16.16 -6.22 11.49
C LYS A 120 -15.41 -5.27 12.42
N GLY A 121 -16.11 -4.83 13.46
CA GLY A 121 -15.50 -4.08 14.55
C GLY A 121 -14.50 -4.92 15.35
N GLY A 122 -13.42 -4.29 15.82
CA GLY A 122 -12.50 -4.92 16.77
C GLY A 122 -11.51 -5.93 16.18
N VAL A 123 -11.42 -6.11 14.87
CA VAL A 123 -10.48 -7.06 14.22
C VAL A 123 -9.02 -6.63 14.23
N GLY A 124 -8.73 -5.40 14.68
CA GLY A 124 -7.37 -4.83 14.68
C GLY A 124 -7.01 -4.04 13.41
N LYS A 125 -8.01 -3.62 12.62
CA LYS A 125 -7.85 -2.79 11.41
C LYS A 125 -6.96 -1.56 11.63
N SER A 126 -7.28 -0.74 12.63
CA SER A 126 -6.53 0.48 12.94
C SER A 126 -5.12 0.20 13.44
N THR A 127 -4.93 -0.89 14.19
CA THR A 127 -3.60 -1.37 14.57
C THR A 127 -2.81 -1.79 13.33
N MET A 128 -3.43 -2.52 12.39
CA MET A 128 -2.80 -2.93 11.14
C MET A 128 -2.42 -1.75 10.27
N ALA A 129 -3.28 -0.73 10.17
CA ALA A 129 -2.99 0.51 9.43
C ALA A 129 -1.74 1.21 9.98
N LEU A 130 -1.64 1.38 11.30
CA LEU A 130 -0.48 1.98 11.94
C LEU A 130 0.78 1.13 11.81
N LEU A 131 0.68 -0.20 11.91
CA LEU A 131 1.81 -1.12 11.74
C LEU A 131 2.34 -1.09 10.32
N LEU A 132 1.46 -1.16 9.32
CA LEU A 132 1.81 -1.05 7.91
C LEU A 132 2.48 0.29 7.63
N ALA A 133 1.86 1.40 8.02
CA ALA A 133 2.39 2.73 7.79
C ALA A 133 3.75 2.94 8.48
N SER A 134 3.88 2.48 9.73
CA SER A 134 5.15 2.54 10.48
C SER A 134 6.23 1.67 9.84
N ARG A 135 5.89 0.47 9.36
CA ARG A 135 6.86 -0.40 8.70
C ARG A 135 7.37 0.21 7.40
N LEU A 136 6.48 0.76 6.59
CA LEU A 136 6.87 1.48 5.37
C LEU A 136 7.79 2.65 5.73
N GLY A 137 7.46 3.42 6.78
CA GLY A 137 8.27 4.55 7.24
C GLY A 137 9.67 4.16 7.75
N LEU A 138 9.81 2.97 8.33
CA LEU A 138 11.10 2.40 8.74
C LEU A 138 11.96 1.92 7.56
N LEU A 139 11.33 1.47 6.47
CA LEU A 139 12.03 0.82 5.35
C LEU A 139 12.37 1.78 4.20
N ARG A 140 11.65 2.90 4.10
CA ARG A 140 11.61 3.78 2.92
C ARG A 140 11.96 5.22 3.30
N THR A 141 12.18 6.09 2.31
CA THR A 141 12.44 7.53 2.52
C THR A 141 11.24 8.41 2.17
N ASP A 142 10.15 7.79 1.75
CA ASP A 142 8.88 8.44 1.43
C ASP A 142 8.28 9.14 2.64
N ARG A 143 7.55 10.24 2.40
CA ARG A 143 6.70 10.86 3.42
C ARG A 143 5.40 10.09 3.52
N ILE A 144 5.13 9.56 4.70
CA ILE A 144 3.99 8.67 4.94
C ILE A 144 3.08 9.29 5.98
N ILE A 145 1.78 9.28 5.69
CA ILE A 145 0.74 9.68 6.65
C ILE A 145 -0.30 8.58 6.81
N ALA A 146 -0.70 8.31 8.06
CA ALA A 146 -1.88 7.53 8.37
C ALA A 146 -3.04 8.45 8.74
N VAL A 147 -4.20 8.27 8.11
CA VAL A 147 -5.40 9.09 8.31
C VAL A 147 -6.51 8.21 8.85
N GLU A 148 -7.15 8.66 9.92
CA GLU A 148 -8.30 7.98 10.49
C GLU A 148 -9.61 8.45 9.84
N CYS A 149 -10.22 7.61 9.02
CA CYS A 149 -11.41 7.90 8.22
C CYS A 149 -12.69 7.26 8.77
N ASN A 150 -12.71 6.87 10.05
CA ASN A 150 -13.86 6.21 10.66
C ASN A 150 -14.85 7.25 11.21
N PRO A 151 -16.11 7.32 10.72
CA PRO A 151 -17.11 8.26 11.22
C PRO A 151 -17.71 7.87 12.59
N HIS A 152 -17.52 6.61 13.03
CA HIS A 152 -18.16 6.09 14.24
C HIS A 152 -17.23 6.02 15.46
N HIS A 153 -15.95 5.68 15.25
CA HIS A 153 -15.03 5.46 16.37
C HIS A 153 -13.56 5.75 16.01
N GLY A 154 -12.96 6.71 16.72
CA GLY A 154 -11.52 6.99 16.65
C GLY A 154 -10.72 6.11 17.61
N THR A 155 -9.61 5.56 17.12
CA THR A 155 -8.73 4.60 17.76
C THR A 155 -7.27 5.03 17.77
N PHE A 156 -6.80 5.81 16.79
CA PHE A 156 -5.38 6.15 16.65
C PHE A 156 -4.81 6.82 17.89
N ARG A 157 -5.55 7.73 18.54
CA ARG A 157 -5.14 8.41 19.78
C ARG A 157 -4.85 7.45 20.95
N SER A 158 -5.47 6.27 20.96
CA SER A 158 -5.19 5.22 21.96
C SER A 158 -3.97 4.36 21.63
N ARG A 159 -3.45 4.48 20.39
CA ARG A 159 -2.37 3.66 19.84
C ARG A 159 -1.06 4.40 19.73
N ILE A 160 -1.05 5.73 19.65
CA ILE A 160 0.18 6.51 19.51
C ILE A 160 0.30 7.51 20.66
N ARG A 161 1.53 7.91 20.98
CA ARG A 161 1.77 9.04 21.88
C ARG A 161 1.39 10.32 21.13
N THR A 162 0.41 11.05 21.66
CA THR A 162 -0.05 12.32 21.09
C THR A 162 0.43 13.48 21.98
N HIS A 163 0.80 14.59 21.37
CA HIS A 163 1.19 15.83 22.07
C HIS A 163 0.11 16.91 22.01
N HIS A 164 -0.93 16.70 21.20
CA HIS A 164 -2.07 17.60 21.04
C HIS A 164 -3.33 16.81 20.67
N ASP A 165 -4.47 17.50 20.71
CA ASP A 165 -5.80 16.90 20.49
C ASP A 165 -6.43 17.29 19.15
N ARG A 166 -5.69 18.03 18.33
CA ARG A 166 -6.14 18.45 16.99
C ARG A 166 -6.38 17.25 16.08
N SER A 167 -7.39 17.39 15.24
CA SER A 167 -8.00 16.35 14.42
C SER A 167 -8.27 16.85 13.00
N ILE A 168 -8.85 15.98 12.17
CA ILE A 168 -9.35 16.33 10.83
C ILE A 168 -10.28 17.56 10.89
N LYS A 169 -11.14 17.65 11.90
CA LYS A 169 -12.06 18.80 12.03
C LYS A 169 -11.30 20.11 12.22
N ASP A 170 -10.25 20.10 13.05
CA ASP A 170 -9.44 21.29 13.29
C ASP A 170 -8.68 21.73 12.04
N LEU A 171 -8.28 20.77 11.19
CA LEU A 171 -7.71 21.07 9.87
C LEU A 171 -8.75 21.71 8.95
N ILE A 172 -9.96 21.16 8.87
CA ILE A 172 -11.05 21.72 8.07
C ILE A 172 -11.40 23.15 8.55
N ASP A 173 -11.55 23.36 9.86
CA ASP A 173 -11.82 24.68 10.43
C ASP A 173 -10.72 25.70 10.11
N PHE A 174 -9.48 25.23 10.01
CA PHE A 174 -8.37 26.07 9.61
C PHE A 174 -8.38 26.38 8.11
N LEU A 175 -8.81 25.43 7.27
CA LEU A 175 -9.00 25.64 5.83
C LEU A 175 -10.16 26.59 5.54
N ASP A 176 -11.21 26.57 6.37
CA ASP A 176 -12.35 27.50 6.27
C ASP A 176 -12.07 28.88 6.89
N GLY A 177 -10.93 29.02 7.57
CA GLY A 177 -10.54 30.24 8.25
C GLY A 177 -9.98 31.30 7.30
N ALA A 178 -10.10 32.58 7.69
CA ALA A 178 -9.59 33.71 6.92
C ALA A 178 -8.04 33.79 6.84
N GLN A 179 -7.32 32.80 7.39
CA GLN A 179 -5.86 32.75 7.31
C GLN A 179 -5.36 32.26 5.95
N LEU A 180 -6.23 31.63 5.16
CA LEU A 180 -5.93 31.11 3.83
C LEU A 180 -6.91 31.74 2.84
N GLU A 181 -6.44 32.14 1.66
CA GLU A 181 -7.34 32.54 0.56
C GLU A 181 -7.85 31.28 -0.16
N THR A 182 -7.01 30.25 -0.24
CA THR A 182 -7.33 28.95 -0.82
C THR A 182 -6.69 27.81 -0.03
N ASP A 183 -7.21 26.59 -0.16
CA ASP A 183 -6.61 25.38 0.42
C ASP A 183 -5.15 25.16 -0.05
N HIS A 184 -4.73 25.77 -1.17
CA HIS A 184 -3.37 25.70 -1.70
C HIS A 184 -2.35 26.52 -0.89
N ASP A 185 -2.81 27.54 -0.17
CA ASP A 185 -1.95 28.41 0.66
C ASP A 185 -1.46 27.69 1.92
N LEU A 186 -2.12 26.61 2.32
CA LEU A 186 -1.68 25.79 3.44
C LEU A 186 -0.33 25.14 3.11
N THR A 187 0.67 25.41 3.95
CA THR A 187 2.04 24.87 3.84
C THR A 187 2.25 23.62 4.71
N LEU A 188 3.30 22.83 4.45
CA LEU A 188 3.63 21.66 5.27
C LEU A 188 3.86 21.97 6.76
N PRO A 189 4.61 23.02 7.16
CA PRO A 189 4.71 23.40 8.58
C PRO A 189 3.37 23.74 9.22
N MET A 190 2.42 24.29 8.46
CA MET A 190 1.08 24.58 8.96
C MET A 190 0.27 23.29 9.12
N LEU A 191 0.40 22.35 8.18
CA LEU A 191 -0.22 21.03 8.26
C LEU A 191 0.25 20.25 9.49
N HIS A 192 1.54 20.30 9.81
CA HIS A 192 2.12 19.66 11.00
C HIS A 192 1.53 20.14 12.33
N ARG A 193 0.79 21.26 12.34
CA ARG A 193 0.03 21.69 13.52
C ARG A 193 -1.14 20.76 13.83
N PHE A 194 -1.58 19.94 12.88
CA PHE A 194 -2.76 19.06 12.99
C PHE A 194 -2.40 17.57 12.97
N THR A 195 -1.13 17.23 12.72
CA THR A 195 -0.65 15.85 12.65
C THR A 195 0.23 15.52 13.85
N THR A 196 0.17 14.25 14.29
CA THR A 196 1.10 13.71 15.27
C THR A 196 2.23 12.97 14.57
N HIS A 197 3.46 13.45 14.75
CA HIS A 197 4.66 12.78 14.28
C HIS A 197 5.03 11.62 15.21
N VAL A 198 5.27 10.43 14.65
CA VAL A 198 5.78 9.23 15.32
C VAL A 198 7.27 9.10 15.01
N PRO A 199 8.18 9.53 15.91
CA PRO A 199 9.59 9.70 15.61
C PRO A 199 10.31 8.44 15.15
N GLU A 200 9.92 7.29 15.70
CA GLU A 200 10.58 6.01 15.45
C GLU A 200 10.44 5.58 13.98
N SER A 201 9.31 5.89 13.35
CA SER A 201 8.99 5.48 11.96
C SER A 201 8.91 6.65 10.98
N ARG A 202 9.08 7.91 11.42
CA ARG A 202 8.84 9.12 10.63
C ARG A 202 7.42 9.21 10.06
N LEU A 203 6.48 8.51 10.68
CA LEU A 203 5.08 8.48 10.29
C LEU A 203 4.38 9.74 10.80
N GLU A 204 3.65 10.41 9.94
CA GLU A 204 2.66 11.40 10.36
C GLU A 204 1.30 10.72 10.59
N VAL A 205 0.54 11.19 11.58
CA VAL A 205 -0.80 10.66 11.86
C VAL A 205 -1.80 11.79 11.98
N LEU A 206 -2.88 11.70 11.20
CA LEU A 206 -4.03 12.61 11.28
C LEU A 206 -5.23 11.85 11.86
N THR A 207 -5.66 12.26 13.06
CA THR A 207 -6.70 11.54 13.82
C THR A 207 -8.09 12.10 13.59
N ALA A 208 -9.12 11.27 13.77
CA ALA A 208 -10.50 11.73 13.76
C ALA A 208 -10.84 12.54 15.03
N PRO A 209 -11.86 13.42 15.00
CA PRO A 209 -12.33 14.16 16.17
C PRO A 209 -12.75 13.22 17.30
N THR A 210 -12.56 13.59 18.56
CA THR A 210 -13.00 12.75 19.70
C THR A 210 -14.51 12.69 19.84
N ASP A 211 -15.18 13.82 19.61
CA ASP A 211 -16.63 13.95 19.72
C ASP A 211 -17.34 13.14 18.60
N PRO A 212 -18.18 12.15 18.94
CA PRO A 212 -18.93 11.37 17.95
C PRO A 212 -19.85 12.20 17.05
N THR A 213 -20.41 13.29 17.55
CA THR A 213 -21.31 14.19 16.80
C THR A 213 -20.52 14.93 15.73
N ILE A 214 -19.38 15.50 16.10
CA ILE A 214 -18.49 16.20 15.15
C ILE A 214 -17.97 15.21 14.11
N ARG A 215 -17.56 14.02 14.53
CA ARG A 215 -17.03 13.00 13.63
C ARG A 215 -18.07 12.52 12.61
N LYS A 216 -19.33 12.33 13.02
CA LYS A 216 -20.44 11.97 12.11
C LYS A 216 -20.82 13.09 11.15
N ALA A 217 -20.53 14.34 11.50
CA ALA A 217 -20.78 15.48 10.62
C ALA A 217 -19.72 15.61 9.50
N LEU A 218 -18.55 14.99 9.65
CA LEU A 218 -17.53 14.95 8.59
C LEU A 218 -18.04 14.12 7.41
N GLY A 219 -18.21 14.77 6.26
CA GLY A 219 -18.72 14.17 5.04
C GLY A 219 -17.66 13.97 3.97
N GLU A 220 -18.11 13.48 2.80
CA GLU A 220 -17.25 13.27 1.64
C GLU A 220 -16.44 14.53 1.25
N ASN A 221 -17.07 15.70 1.25
CA ASN A 221 -16.42 16.95 0.85
C ASN A 221 -15.25 17.33 1.77
N ASP A 222 -15.37 17.08 3.08
CA ASP A 222 -14.30 17.33 4.04
C ASP A 222 -13.10 16.43 3.75
N TYR A 223 -13.34 15.13 3.55
CA TYR A 223 -12.26 14.18 3.23
C TYR A 223 -11.63 14.46 1.87
N ARG A 224 -12.41 14.88 0.87
CA ARG A 224 -11.90 15.31 -0.44
C ARG A 224 -10.87 16.44 -0.29
N ARG A 225 -11.22 17.51 0.44
CA ARG A 225 -10.32 18.64 0.70
C ARG A 225 -9.07 18.22 1.46
N VAL A 226 -9.24 17.39 2.49
CA VAL A 226 -8.11 16.82 3.24
C VAL A 226 -7.17 16.06 2.31
N PHE A 227 -7.68 15.17 1.46
CA PHE A 227 -6.84 14.40 0.54
C PHE A 227 -6.16 15.29 -0.52
N GLU A 228 -6.82 16.35 -1.00
CA GLU A 228 -6.20 17.35 -1.89
C GLU A 228 -5.04 18.10 -1.23
N VAL A 229 -5.12 18.35 0.07
CA VAL A 229 -4.00 18.88 0.84
C VAL A 229 -2.89 17.84 1.00
N LEU A 230 -3.24 16.62 1.46
CA LEU A 230 -2.26 15.59 1.76
C LEU A 230 -1.47 15.14 0.53
N ARG A 231 -2.11 15.04 -0.64
CA ARG A 231 -1.44 14.63 -1.89
C ARG A 231 -0.30 15.54 -2.33
N ARG A 232 -0.24 16.78 -1.83
CA ARG A 232 0.85 17.73 -2.13
C ARG A 232 2.10 17.46 -1.31
N TYR A 233 1.98 16.72 -0.20
CA TYR A 233 3.04 16.62 0.80
C TYR A 233 3.48 15.22 1.15
N PHE A 234 2.67 14.20 0.88
CA PHE A 234 2.93 12.81 1.21
C PHE A 234 2.98 11.94 -0.04
N ASP A 235 3.86 10.94 -0.03
CA ASP A 235 4.02 9.98 -1.13
C ASP A 235 3.16 8.72 -0.91
N ILE A 236 2.83 8.42 0.36
CA ILE A 236 1.97 7.27 0.74
C ILE A 236 0.97 7.74 1.80
N ILE A 237 -0.32 7.48 1.54
CA ILE A 237 -1.42 7.84 2.43
C ILE A 237 -2.16 6.54 2.81
N VAL A 238 -2.06 6.16 4.09
CA VAL A 238 -2.74 4.98 4.64
C VAL A 238 -4.04 5.40 5.31
N LEU A 239 -5.17 4.93 4.79
CA LEU A 239 -6.51 5.34 5.21
C LEU A 239 -7.13 4.25 6.09
N ASP A 240 -7.32 4.52 7.38
CA ASP A 240 -8.00 3.61 8.31
C ASP A 240 -9.52 3.83 8.24
N LEU A 241 -10.23 2.97 7.52
CA LEU A 241 -11.65 3.15 7.23
C LEU A 241 -12.55 2.81 8.43
N GLY A 242 -13.81 3.22 8.38
CA GLY A 242 -14.82 2.75 9.34
C GLY A 242 -15.16 1.26 9.19
N THR A 243 -16.07 0.78 10.04
CA THR A 243 -16.68 -0.55 9.90
C THR A 243 -17.89 -0.55 8.98
N GLY A 244 -18.49 0.62 8.71
CA GLY A 244 -19.60 0.77 7.78
C GLY A 244 -19.09 0.90 6.35
N LEU A 245 -19.10 -0.20 5.59
CA LEU A 245 -18.81 -0.18 4.15
C LEU A 245 -19.80 0.69 3.37
N LEU A 246 -21.02 0.82 3.90
CA LEU A 246 -22.08 1.59 3.28
C LEU A 246 -22.05 3.09 3.62
N ASP A 247 -21.18 3.52 4.54
CA ASP A 247 -21.02 4.94 4.88
C ASP A 247 -20.48 5.71 3.67
N ASP A 248 -21.04 6.89 3.38
CA ASP A 248 -20.72 7.67 2.17
C ASP A 248 -19.21 7.94 2.03
N THR A 249 -18.55 8.32 3.13
CA THR A 249 -17.08 8.51 3.17
C THR A 249 -16.32 7.23 2.83
N THR A 250 -16.75 6.08 3.36
CA THR A 250 -16.12 4.78 3.08
C THR A 250 -16.28 4.41 1.61
N LYS A 251 -17.49 4.58 1.06
CA LYS A 251 -17.75 4.36 -0.38
C LYS A 251 -16.90 5.27 -1.24
N TYR A 252 -16.90 6.57 -0.96
CA TYR A 252 -16.07 7.53 -1.68
C TYR A 252 -14.60 7.10 -1.71
N ILE A 253 -14.04 6.69 -0.57
CA ILE A 253 -12.64 6.24 -0.51
C ILE A 253 -12.42 4.98 -1.34
N LEU A 254 -13.26 3.95 -1.15
CA LEU A 254 -13.12 2.66 -1.85
C LEU A 254 -13.37 2.78 -3.36
N GLU A 255 -14.26 3.67 -3.77
CA GLU A 255 -14.68 3.81 -5.16
C GLU A 255 -13.83 4.80 -5.96
N LYS A 256 -13.34 5.87 -5.31
CA LYS A 256 -12.79 7.06 -5.98
C LYS A 256 -11.45 7.53 -5.47
N VAL A 257 -10.90 6.97 -4.39
CA VAL A 257 -9.63 7.46 -3.83
C VAL A 257 -8.57 6.37 -3.77
N CYS A 258 -8.90 5.17 -3.30
CA CYS A 258 -7.87 4.17 -3.02
C CYS A 258 -7.25 3.59 -4.29
N ASP A 259 -5.93 3.41 -4.25
CA ASP A 259 -5.15 2.74 -5.30
C ASP A 259 -4.92 1.27 -4.97
N GLN A 260 -4.98 0.94 -3.67
CA GLN A 260 -4.85 -0.40 -3.12
C GLN A 260 -5.75 -0.58 -1.89
N LEU A 261 -6.13 -1.83 -1.64
CA LEU A 261 -7.00 -2.22 -0.53
C LEU A 261 -6.31 -3.28 0.34
N VAL A 262 -6.31 -3.06 1.65
CA VAL A 262 -5.94 -4.07 2.65
C VAL A 262 -7.19 -4.44 3.44
N VAL A 263 -7.68 -5.67 3.26
CA VAL A 263 -8.83 -6.20 4.01
C VAL A 263 -8.33 -6.94 5.23
N VAL A 264 -8.73 -6.50 6.42
CA VAL A 264 -8.38 -7.16 7.69
C VAL A 264 -9.53 -8.04 8.14
N ALA A 265 -9.31 -9.36 8.15
CA ALA A 265 -10.26 -10.36 8.64
C ALA A 265 -9.66 -11.07 9.87
N PRO A 266 -10.44 -11.36 10.93
CA PRO A 266 -9.94 -12.18 12.03
C PRO A 266 -9.91 -13.66 11.60
N ALA A 267 -9.15 -14.48 12.33
CA ALA A 267 -9.15 -15.94 12.17
C ALA A 267 -10.42 -16.60 12.76
N GLU A 268 -11.60 -16.16 12.30
CA GLU A 268 -12.95 -16.58 12.74
C GLU A 268 -13.84 -16.73 11.50
N LEU A 269 -14.78 -17.70 11.49
CA LEU A 269 -15.65 -17.96 10.33
C LEU A 269 -16.50 -16.73 9.95
N ASP A 270 -17.26 -16.17 10.89
CA ASP A 270 -18.08 -14.97 10.65
C ASP A 270 -17.23 -13.77 10.23
N GLY A 271 -15.98 -13.71 10.70
CA GLY A 271 -15.04 -12.68 10.29
C GLY A 271 -14.51 -12.87 8.87
N ALA A 272 -14.33 -14.12 8.44
CA ALA A 272 -13.96 -14.48 7.08
C ALA A 272 -15.07 -14.09 6.10
N GLU A 273 -16.33 -14.39 6.44
CA GLU A 273 -17.50 -14.01 5.65
C GLU A 273 -17.59 -12.50 5.46
N LEU A 274 -17.40 -11.72 6.52
CA LEU A 274 -17.38 -10.26 6.44
C LEU A 274 -16.17 -9.72 5.65
N GLY A 275 -15.04 -10.43 5.67
CA GLY A 275 -13.89 -10.15 4.80
C GLY A 275 -14.22 -10.37 3.33
N ALA A 276 -14.89 -11.48 3.00
CA ALA A 276 -15.35 -11.78 1.65
C ALA A 276 -16.35 -10.73 1.15
N PHE A 277 -17.33 -10.38 1.98
CA PHE A 277 -18.29 -9.32 1.69
C PHE A 277 -17.62 -7.97 1.40
N THR A 278 -16.51 -7.66 2.08
CA THR A 278 -15.73 -6.43 1.81
C THR A 278 -15.11 -6.47 0.41
N LEU A 279 -14.58 -7.63 -0.03
CA LEU A 279 -14.01 -7.80 -1.36
C LEU A 279 -15.09 -7.75 -2.44
N GLU A 280 -16.24 -8.40 -2.20
CA GLU A 280 -17.41 -8.37 -3.08
C GLU A 280 -17.94 -6.95 -3.28
N PHE A 281 -18.08 -6.19 -2.19
CA PHE A 281 -18.50 -4.78 -2.24
C PHE A 281 -17.61 -3.92 -3.14
N VAL A 282 -16.28 -4.13 -3.06
CA VAL A 282 -15.33 -3.40 -3.90
C VAL A 282 -15.32 -3.95 -5.32
N ALA A 283 -15.49 -5.26 -5.52
CA ALA A 283 -15.62 -5.85 -6.85
C ALA A 283 -16.86 -5.35 -7.58
N ASP A 284 -17.97 -5.11 -6.89
CA ASP A 284 -19.21 -4.59 -7.49
C ASP A 284 -19.02 -3.17 -8.04
N SER A 285 -18.17 -2.36 -7.40
CA SER A 285 -17.96 -0.96 -7.78
C SER A 285 -16.72 -0.72 -8.67
N ARG A 286 -15.65 -1.51 -8.48
CA ARG A 286 -14.34 -1.36 -9.16
C ARG A 286 -14.04 -2.49 -10.15
N GLY A 287 -14.81 -3.57 -10.11
CA GLY A 287 -14.58 -4.79 -10.90
C GLY A 287 -13.71 -5.81 -10.16
N VAL A 288 -13.96 -7.10 -10.43
CA VAL A 288 -13.22 -8.22 -9.84
C VAL A 288 -11.73 -8.15 -10.16
N GLU A 289 -11.35 -7.70 -11.37
CA GLU A 289 -9.93 -7.59 -11.74
C GLU A 289 -9.19 -6.56 -10.89
N TRP A 290 -9.84 -5.44 -10.57
CA TRP A 290 -9.27 -4.45 -9.67
C TRP A 290 -8.95 -5.06 -8.31
N VAL A 291 -9.87 -5.88 -7.76
CA VAL A 291 -9.66 -6.57 -6.48
C VAL A 291 -8.51 -7.57 -6.59
N ARG A 292 -8.45 -8.36 -7.66
CA ARG A 292 -7.39 -9.33 -7.91
C ARG A 292 -6.01 -8.69 -8.04
N GLU A 293 -5.93 -7.52 -8.64
CA GLU A 293 -4.66 -6.83 -8.84
C GLU A 293 -4.25 -5.98 -7.64
N ARG A 294 -5.20 -5.43 -6.87
CA ARG A 294 -4.94 -4.32 -5.92
C ARG A 294 -5.35 -4.58 -4.48
N ALA A 295 -6.04 -5.70 -4.19
CA ALA A 295 -6.38 -6.07 -2.83
C ALA A 295 -5.35 -7.03 -2.20
N VAL A 296 -5.12 -6.87 -0.90
CA VAL A 296 -4.36 -7.78 -0.04
C VAL A 296 -5.23 -8.12 1.16
N VAL A 297 -5.39 -9.40 1.47
CA VAL A 297 -6.14 -9.85 2.65
C VAL A 297 -5.17 -10.19 3.77
N VAL A 298 -5.46 -9.72 4.98
CA VAL A 298 -4.72 -10.06 6.19
C VAL A 298 -5.63 -10.81 7.15
N ILE A 299 -5.33 -12.10 7.37
CA ILE A 299 -5.92 -12.91 8.41
C ILE A 299 -5.19 -12.60 9.72
N ASN A 300 -5.81 -11.77 10.54
CA ASN A 300 -5.21 -11.21 11.75
C ASN A 300 -5.53 -12.06 13.01
N ARG A 301 -4.67 -11.91 14.02
CA ARG A 301 -4.77 -12.56 15.34
C ARG A 301 -4.79 -14.08 15.28
N VAL A 302 -4.02 -14.66 14.36
CA VAL A 302 -3.87 -16.12 14.29
C VAL A 302 -3.18 -16.61 15.55
N VAL A 303 -3.78 -17.61 16.20
CA VAL A 303 -3.22 -18.33 17.36
C VAL A 303 -2.96 -19.79 16.97
N LYS A 304 -2.04 -20.46 17.68
CA LYS A 304 -1.63 -21.84 17.34
C LYS A 304 -2.79 -22.84 17.41
N ASP A 305 -3.67 -22.70 18.41
CA ASP A 305 -4.74 -23.66 18.71
C ASP A 305 -6.11 -23.21 18.16
N THR A 306 -6.11 -22.48 17.04
CA THR A 306 -7.36 -22.07 16.38
C THR A 306 -8.11 -23.28 15.81
N GLN A 307 -9.44 -23.28 15.96
CA GLN A 307 -10.32 -24.30 15.40
C GLN A 307 -10.71 -24.01 13.93
N VAL A 308 -10.31 -22.84 13.41
CA VAL A 308 -10.62 -22.42 12.04
C VAL A 308 -9.50 -22.86 11.10
N ASP A 309 -9.87 -23.37 9.93
CA ASP A 309 -8.92 -23.70 8.87
C ASP A 309 -8.37 -22.44 8.20
N VAL A 310 -7.33 -21.86 8.81
CA VAL A 310 -6.64 -20.67 8.28
C VAL A 310 -6.07 -20.92 6.88
N LYS A 311 -5.60 -22.14 6.57
CA LYS A 311 -5.08 -22.45 5.22
C LYS A 311 -6.18 -22.48 4.18
N GLY A 312 -7.35 -23.00 4.55
CA GLY A 312 -8.56 -22.93 3.74
C GLY A 312 -8.98 -21.49 3.47
N MET A 313 -8.94 -20.62 4.49
CA MET A 313 -9.18 -19.18 4.31
C MET A 313 -8.15 -18.52 3.39
N GLU A 314 -6.85 -18.80 3.56
CA GLU A 314 -5.79 -18.31 2.67
C GLU A 314 -6.04 -18.73 1.21
N SER A 315 -6.46 -19.98 1.01
CA SER A 315 -6.77 -20.53 -0.32
C SER A 315 -8.02 -19.90 -0.93
N TYR A 316 -9.03 -19.58 -0.12
CA TYR A 316 -10.23 -18.88 -0.57
C TYR A 316 -9.91 -17.44 -0.96
N PHE A 317 -9.26 -16.67 -0.08
CA PHE A 317 -8.95 -15.26 -0.33
C PHE A 317 -7.92 -15.07 -1.45
N GLY A 318 -7.00 -16.02 -1.65
CA GLY A 318 -6.07 -16.01 -2.78
C GLY A 318 -6.74 -16.12 -4.16
N GLN A 319 -8.04 -16.49 -4.23
CA GLN A 319 -8.81 -16.47 -5.49
C GLN A 319 -9.40 -15.08 -5.82
N TRP A 320 -9.46 -14.21 -4.82
CA TRP A 320 -10.05 -12.88 -4.90
C TRP A 320 -9.01 -11.77 -4.94
N ALA A 321 -7.96 -11.88 -4.15
CA ALA A 321 -6.99 -10.83 -3.90
C ALA A 321 -5.59 -11.22 -4.38
N ARG A 322 -4.75 -10.21 -4.68
CA ARG A 322 -3.36 -10.40 -5.12
C ARG A 322 -2.55 -11.22 -4.13
N GLY A 323 -2.79 -11.00 -2.84
CA GLY A 323 -2.13 -11.72 -1.76
C GLY A 323 -3.07 -11.96 -0.57
N CYS A 324 -2.85 -13.07 0.12
CA CYS A 324 -3.41 -13.34 1.43
C CYS A 324 -2.28 -13.69 2.40
N LEU A 325 -2.20 -12.96 3.50
CA LEU A 325 -1.17 -13.08 4.51
C LEU A 325 -1.81 -13.29 5.87
N ARG A 326 -1.08 -13.92 6.78
CA ARG A 326 -1.49 -14.06 8.17
C ARG A 326 -0.58 -13.24 9.08
N VAL A 327 -1.18 -12.67 10.12
CA VAL A 327 -0.48 -12.01 11.21
C VAL A 327 -0.90 -12.67 12.52
N GLY A 328 0.08 -13.20 13.23
CA GLY A 328 -0.12 -13.86 14.51
C GLY A 328 -0.52 -12.88 15.62
N GLN A 329 -1.08 -13.41 16.70
CA GLN A 329 -1.34 -12.59 17.88
C GLN A 329 -0.03 -12.18 18.56
N ASP A 330 0.27 -10.89 18.54
CA ASP A 330 1.40 -10.30 19.25
C ASP A 330 1.02 -9.91 20.70
N PRO A 331 1.82 -10.28 21.72
CA PRO A 331 1.54 -9.96 23.12
C PRO A 331 1.46 -8.46 23.43
N HIS A 332 2.32 -7.64 22.81
CA HIS A 332 2.34 -6.20 23.01
C HIS A 332 1.08 -5.56 22.41
N LEU A 333 0.72 -5.96 21.19
CA LEU A 333 -0.50 -5.46 20.52
C LEU A 333 -1.79 -5.89 21.22
N LYS A 334 -1.80 -7.07 21.85
CA LYS A 334 -2.98 -7.59 22.59
C LYS A 334 -3.41 -6.66 23.73
N THR A 335 -2.48 -5.92 24.34
CA THR A 335 -2.77 -5.04 25.48
C THR A 335 -3.75 -3.92 25.15
N GLY A 336 -3.90 -3.58 23.87
CA GLY A 336 -4.79 -2.51 23.49
C GLY A 336 -4.19 -1.11 23.77
N GLY A 337 -2.94 -0.99 24.21
CA GLY A 337 -2.31 0.27 24.54
C GLY A 337 -1.55 0.95 23.40
N ILE A 338 -0.68 1.88 23.81
CA ILE A 338 0.25 2.59 22.94
C ILE A 338 1.20 1.59 22.28
N PHE A 339 1.26 1.68 20.97
CA PHE A 339 2.16 0.95 20.10
C PHE A 339 3.60 1.44 20.32
N ASP A 340 4.51 0.48 20.33
CA ASP A 340 5.95 0.65 20.52
C ASP A 340 6.61 -0.43 19.66
N TRP A 341 7.30 0.00 18.61
CA TRP A 341 7.86 -0.92 17.61
C TRP A 341 8.93 -1.83 18.22
N GLU A 342 9.68 -1.36 19.23
CA GLU A 342 10.75 -2.13 19.87
C GLU A 342 10.23 -3.33 20.66
N ARG A 343 8.94 -3.32 21.02
CA ARG A 343 8.27 -4.39 21.78
C ARG A 343 7.54 -5.39 20.90
N ILE A 344 7.51 -5.18 19.58
CA ILE A 344 6.90 -6.12 18.63
C ILE A 344 7.76 -7.38 18.54
N ALA A 345 7.11 -8.55 18.62
CA ALA A 345 7.81 -9.80 18.47
C ALA A 345 8.43 -9.90 17.06
N ARG A 346 9.65 -10.45 16.97
CA ARG A 346 10.35 -10.61 15.69
C ARG A 346 9.51 -11.35 14.63
N THR A 347 8.70 -12.32 15.06
CA THR A 347 7.78 -13.04 14.16
C THR A 347 6.72 -12.12 13.58
N THR A 348 6.15 -11.22 14.39
CA THR A 348 5.17 -10.24 13.93
C THR A 348 5.83 -9.17 13.08
N ASP A 349 7.07 -8.74 13.37
CA ASP A 349 7.83 -7.86 12.47
C ASP A 349 8.06 -8.51 11.08
N ASP A 350 8.48 -9.77 11.04
CA ASP A 350 8.64 -10.51 9.79
C ASP A 350 7.31 -10.64 9.00
N GLU A 351 6.18 -10.83 9.69
CA GLU A 351 4.83 -10.88 9.09
C GLU A 351 4.37 -9.51 8.57
N ILE A 352 4.61 -8.42 9.32
CA ILE A 352 4.29 -7.06 8.88
C ILE A 352 5.24 -6.61 7.75
N LEU A 353 6.50 -7.06 7.74
CA LEU A 353 7.41 -6.87 6.60
C LEU A 353 6.87 -7.56 5.35
N ALA A 354 6.32 -8.78 5.47
CA ALA A 354 5.69 -9.46 4.35
C ALA A 354 4.47 -8.68 3.83
N LEU A 355 3.65 -8.11 4.72
CA LEU A 355 2.54 -7.23 4.34
C LEU A 355 3.02 -5.96 3.64
N ALA A 356 4.03 -5.28 4.20
CA ALA A 356 4.58 -4.07 3.61
C ALA A 356 5.17 -4.34 2.22
N ALA A 357 5.84 -5.47 2.03
CA ALA A 357 6.33 -5.91 0.73
C ALA A 357 5.18 -6.19 -0.25
N GLU A 358 4.13 -6.89 0.20
CA GLU A 358 2.97 -7.20 -0.65
C GLU A 358 2.20 -5.95 -1.04
N VAL A 359 2.10 -4.94 -0.18
CA VAL A 359 1.50 -3.64 -0.53
C VAL A 359 2.42 -2.85 -1.46
N ALA A 360 3.73 -2.86 -1.21
CA ALA A 360 4.69 -2.13 -2.03
C ALA A 360 4.83 -2.69 -3.45
N SER A 361 4.62 -4.00 -3.65
CA SER A 361 4.59 -4.60 -4.99
C SER A 361 3.51 -3.98 -5.88
N GLY A 362 2.37 -3.56 -5.28
CA GLY A 362 1.30 -2.89 -6.01
C GLY A 362 1.59 -1.43 -6.36
N PHE A 363 2.67 -0.82 -5.85
CA PHE A 363 3.04 0.55 -6.21
C PHE A 363 3.46 0.68 -7.68
N SER A 364 3.86 -0.41 -8.32
CA SER A 364 4.16 -0.43 -9.76
C SER A 364 2.91 -0.42 -10.66
N LEU A 365 1.72 -0.57 -10.10
CA LEU A 365 0.46 -0.54 -10.85
C LEU A 365 -0.03 0.89 -11.13
N GLY A 366 0.65 1.91 -10.57
CA GLY A 366 0.23 3.30 -10.68
C GLY A 366 -1.13 3.59 -10.04
N ARG A 367 -1.64 4.80 -10.28
CA ARG A 367 -2.96 5.20 -9.77
C ARG A 367 -4.08 4.43 -10.46
N SER A 368 -5.10 4.09 -9.69
CA SER A 368 -6.24 3.32 -10.19
C SER A 368 -7.47 4.19 -10.51
N VAL A 369 -7.43 5.45 -10.13
CA VAL A 369 -8.49 6.43 -10.40
C VAL A 369 -7.91 7.48 -11.34
N PRO A 370 -8.53 7.73 -12.51
CA PRO A 370 -8.11 8.81 -13.39
C PRO A 370 -8.16 10.12 -12.61
N GLU A 371 -7.13 10.97 -12.73
CA GLU A 371 -7.26 12.35 -12.29
C GLU A 371 -8.46 12.95 -13.02
N VAL A 372 -9.43 13.46 -12.25
CA VAL A 372 -10.49 14.27 -12.83
C VAL A 372 -9.77 15.47 -13.44
N ALA A 373 -9.68 15.49 -14.77
CA ALA A 373 -9.14 16.63 -15.49
C ALA A 373 -9.85 17.87 -14.96
N ASN A 374 -9.07 18.81 -14.42
CA ASN A 374 -9.56 20.11 -13.96
C ASN A 374 -10.53 20.66 -15.01
N GLN A 375 -11.83 20.62 -14.73
CA GLN A 375 -12.81 21.43 -15.44
C GLN A 375 -12.68 22.85 -14.87
N SER A 376 -11.53 23.46 -15.12
CA SER A 376 -11.30 24.89 -15.00
C SER A 376 -11.43 25.46 -16.41
N GLN A 377 -12.68 25.61 -16.88
CA GLN A 377 -13.07 26.56 -17.94
C GLN A 377 -14.59 26.50 -18.15
N ALA A 378 -15.31 27.41 -17.49
CA ALA A 378 -16.42 28.17 -18.05
C ALA A 378 -16.71 29.36 -17.11
#